data_AF-A0A172PZR9-F1
#
_entry.id   AF-A0A172PZR9-F1
#
_cell.length_a   1.000
_cell.length_b   1.000
_cell.length_c   1.000
_cell.angle_alpha   90.00
_cell.angle_beta   90.00
_cell.angle_gamma   90.00
#
_symmetry.space_group_name_H-M   'P 1'
#
loop_
_entity.id
_entity.type
_entity.pdbx_description
1 polymer ?
#
loop_
_entity_poly.entity_id
_entity_poly.type
_entity_poly.pdbx_seq_one_letter_code
_entity_poly.pdbx_strand_id
1 'polypeptide(L)'
;GDTQEDVELPLSMMVVGDFTARADETPIEERTPINIDKDNFNDVLEGMSPNVKVNVENRLSDEEGAQIGVDLTFQNMKDFSPEAIAKSVPELNSLLELREALVALKGPLGNVPAFRKKIASVLQDEEARKKLLDELSIGNDQDA
;
A
#
# COMPACT_ATOMS: atom_id res chain seq x y z
N GLY A 1 4.15 12.83 -29.03
CA GLY A 1 3.37 13.84 -29.75
C GLY A 1 2.26 13.11 -30.41
N ASP A 2 1.05 13.23 -29.87
CA ASP A 2 -0.15 12.61 -30.40
C ASP A 2 -0.95 13.71 -31.08
N THR A 3 -1.32 13.52 -32.35
CA THR A 3 -2.12 14.47 -33.12
C THR A 3 -3.59 14.30 -32.77
N GLN A 4 -4.23 15.36 -32.28
CA GLN A 4 -5.67 15.42 -32.04
C GLN A 4 -6.40 15.58 -33.39
N GLU A 5 -7.38 14.73 -33.66
CA GLU A 5 -8.22 14.79 -34.85
C GLU A 5 -9.46 15.64 -34.53
N ASP A 6 -9.62 16.76 -35.21
CA ASP A 6 -10.77 17.65 -35.03
C ASP A 6 -12.03 17.05 -35.68
N VAL A 7 -13.00 16.68 -34.85
CA VAL A 7 -14.34 16.22 -35.28
C VAL A 7 -15.39 17.24 -34.84
N GLU A 8 -16.39 17.53 -35.69
CA GLU A 8 -17.38 18.61 -35.46
C GLU A 8 -18.20 18.43 -34.17
N LEU A 9 -18.55 17.19 -33.84
CA LEU A 9 -19.15 16.82 -32.55
C LEU A 9 -18.49 15.54 -32.04
N PRO A 10 -17.74 15.59 -30.92
CA PRO A 10 -17.13 14.40 -30.36
C PRO A 10 -18.22 13.45 -29.84
N LEU A 11 -18.05 12.16 -30.08
CA LEU A 11 -18.89 11.13 -29.47
C LEU A 11 -18.73 11.18 -27.95
N SER A 12 -19.72 11.77 -27.29
CA SER A 12 -19.74 11.88 -25.83
C SER A 12 -20.56 10.73 -25.24
N MET A 13 -19.93 9.94 -24.37
CA MET A 13 -20.57 8.80 -23.72
C MET A 13 -20.82 9.11 -22.25
N MET A 14 -22.03 8.84 -21.77
CA MET A 14 -22.34 8.89 -20.35
C MET A 14 -22.23 7.49 -19.76
N VAL A 15 -21.27 7.31 -18.84
CA VAL A 15 -21.07 6.05 -18.12
C VAL A 15 -21.73 6.19 -16.75
N VAL A 16 -22.61 5.26 -16.40
CA VAL A 16 -23.38 5.28 -15.14
C VAL A 16 -23.09 4.01 -14.36
N GLY A 17 -22.83 4.15 -13.07
CA GLY A 17 -22.55 3.06 -12.15
C GLY A 17 -22.30 3.54 -10.73
N ASP A 18 -22.13 2.60 -9.81
CA ASP A 18 -21.62 2.91 -8.48
C ASP A 18 -20.08 2.99 -8.55
N PHE A 19 -19.55 4.20 -8.33
CA PHE A 19 -18.12 4.48 -8.41
C PHE A 19 -17.46 4.78 -7.06
N THR A 20 -18.24 4.86 -5.97
CA THR A 20 -17.69 5.25 -4.65
C THR A 20 -18.01 4.26 -3.54
N ALA A 21 -18.87 3.26 -3.80
CA ALA A 21 -19.39 2.33 -2.80
C ALA A 21 -20.02 3.04 -1.58
N ARG A 22 -20.49 4.28 -1.79
CA ARG A 22 -21.09 5.13 -0.77
C ARG A 22 -22.46 5.60 -1.23
N ALA A 23 -23.43 5.56 -0.31
CA ALA A 23 -24.74 6.15 -0.55
C ALA A 23 -24.59 7.68 -0.73
N ASP A 24 -25.20 8.19 -1.79
CA ASP A 24 -25.36 9.62 -2.02
C ASP A 24 -26.85 9.93 -1.90
N GLU A 25 -27.23 10.73 -0.91
CA GLU A 25 -28.61 11.12 -0.62
C GLU A 25 -29.11 12.23 -1.58
N THR A 26 -28.21 12.80 -2.39
CA THR A 26 -28.57 13.83 -3.37
C THR A 26 -29.55 13.25 -4.40
N PRO A 27 -30.71 13.89 -4.66
CA PRO A 27 -31.63 13.46 -5.71
C PRO A 27 -30.91 13.36 -7.06
N ILE A 28 -31.28 12.38 -7.90
CA ILE A 28 -30.58 12.14 -9.18
C ILE A 28 -30.63 13.38 -10.08
N GLU A 29 -31.74 14.11 -10.07
CA GLU A 29 -31.95 15.35 -10.81
C GLU A 29 -31.02 16.51 -10.39
N GLU A 30 -30.44 16.45 -9.19
CA GLU A 30 -29.50 17.44 -8.66
C GLU A 30 -28.03 17.01 -8.84
N ARG A 31 -27.77 15.76 -9.27
CA ARG A 31 -26.41 15.25 -9.49
C ARG A 31 -25.86 15.72 -10.83
N THR A 32 -24.69 16.36 -10.78
CA THR A 32 -24.01 16.86 -11.98
C THR A 32 -23.08 15.79 -12.57
N PRO A 33 -23.16 15.46 -13.87
CA PRO A 33 -22.14 14.65 -14.53
C PRO A 33 -20.78 15.33 -14.49
N ILE A 34 -19.72 14.55 -14.31
CA ILE A 34 -18.33 15.03 -14.33
C ILE A 34 -17.71 14.59 -15.65
N ASN A 35 -17.08 15.53 -16.37
CA ASN A 35 -16.34 15.22 -17.58
C ASN A 35 -14.95 14.66 -17.22
N ILE A 36 -14.53 13.58 -17.88
CA ILE A 36 -13.28 12.88 -17.61
C ILE A 36 -12.50 12.72 -18.92
N ASP A 37 -11.24 13.08 -18.90
CA ASP A 37 -10.27 12.85 -19.98
C ASP A 37 -8.96 12.28 -19.42
N LYS A 38 -7.91 12.21 -20.25
CA LYS A 38 -6.61 11.66 -19.86
C LYS A 38 -5.84 12.57 -18.89
N ASP A 39 -6.14 13.86 -18.88
CA ASP A 39 -5.40 14.86 -18.14
C ASP A 39 -5.98 15.08 -16.75
N ASN A 40 -7.31 14.94 -16.59
CA ASN A 40 -8.00 15.21 -15.31
C ASN A 40 -8.42 13.95 -14.52
N PHE A 41 -8.15 12.74 -15.01
CA PHE A 41 -8.66 11.51 -14.39
C PHE A 41 -8.30 11.38 -12.90
N ASN A 42 -7.04 11.66 -12.55
CA ASN A 42 -6.60 11.54 -11.15
C ASN A 42 -7.26 12.59 -10.26
N ASP A 43 -7.46 13.82 -10.74
CA ASP A 43 -8.12 14.88 -9.96
C ASP A 43 -9.58 14.50 -9.67
N VAL A 44 -10.28 13.91 -10.65
CA VAL A 44 -11.64 13.41 -10.48
C VAL A 44 -11.69 12.24 -9.50
N LEU A 45 -10.75 11.29 -9.61
CA LEU A 45 -10.66 10.15 -8.70
C LEU A 45 -10.39 10.61 -7.25
N GLU A 46 -9.47 11.54 -7.05
CA GLU A 46 -9.17 12.13 -5.74
C GLU A 46 -10.40 12.84 -5.17
N GLY A 47 -11.11 13.65 -5.97
CA GLY A 47 -12.34 14.32 -5.54
C GLY A 47 -13.48 13.37 -5.17
N MET A 48 -13.55 12.20 -5.84
CA MET A 48 -14.50 11.14 -5.48
C MET A 48 -14.11 10.42 -4.19
N SER A 49 -12.81 10.28 -3.91
CA SER A 49 -12.25 9.59 -2.75
C SER A 49 -12.92 8.24 -2.46
N PRO A 50 -12.96 7.30 -3.44
CA PRO A 50 -13.53 5.99 -3.21
C PRO A 50 -12.80 5.30 -2.06
N ASN A 51 -13.58 4.71 -1.15
CA ASN A 51 -13.10 4.11 0.07
C ASN A 51 -13.60 2.67 0.19
N VAL A 52 -12.71 1.78 0.63
CA VAL A 52 -13.00 0.36 0.82
C VAL A 52 -12.63 -0.01 2.24
N LYS A 53 -13.65 -0.35 3.04
CA LYS A 53 -13.52 -0.86 4.40
C LYS A 53 -14.00 -2.30 4.46
N VAL A 54 -13.08 -3.24 4.59
CA VAL A 54 -13.39 -4.67 4.56
C VAL A 54 -12.49 -5.42 5.54
N ASN A 55 -13.03 -6.51 6.09
CA ASN A 55 -12.21 -7.50 6.80
C ASN A 55 -11.81 -8.59 5.81
N VAL A 56 -10.52 -8.87 5.73
CA VAL A 56 -9.93 -9.91 4.90
C VAL A 56 -9.29 -10.99 5.77
N GLU A 57 -9.09 -12.17 5.20
CA GLU A 57 -8.41 -13.26 5.89
C GLU A 57 -6.97 -12.87 6.25
N ASN A 58 -6.58 -13.08 7.51
CA ASN A 58 -5.22 -12.88 7.97
C ASN A 58 -4.34 -14.04 7.50
N ARG A 59 -3.31 -13.74 6.69
CA ARG A 59 -2.30 -14.69 6.22
C ARG A 59 -0.91 -14.45 6.81
N LEU A 60 -0.80 -13.55 7.79
CA LEU A 60 0.44 -13.19 8.47
C LEU A 60 0.66 -14.01 9.75
N SER A 61 -0.42 -14.58 10.30
CA SER A 61 -0.38 -15.48 11.46
C SER A 61 -0.89 -16.87 11.07
N ASP A 62 -0.54 -17.86 11.89
CA ASP A 62 -1.03 -19.24 11.75
C ASP A 62 -2.36 -19.47 12.48
N GLU A 63 -3.01 -18.41 12.98
CA GLU A 63 -4.29 -18.51 13.69
C GLU A 63 -5.46 -18.73 12.72
N GLU A 64 -6.16 -19.85 12.90
CA GLU A 64 -7.28 -20.22 12.04
C GLU A 64 -8.46 -19.27 12.22
N GLY A 65 -8.93 -18.68 11.12
CA GLY A 65 -10.07 -17.75 11.13
C GLY A 65 -9.71 -16.32 11.53
N ALA A 66 -8.44 -16.00 11.77
CA ALA A 66 -8.00 -14.63 12.00
C ALA A 66 -8.30 -13.73 10.79
N GLN A 67 -8.65 -12.48 11.07
CA GLN A 67 -8.96 -11.47 10.06
C GLN A 67 -8.13 -10.21 10.29
N ILE A 68 -7.88 -9.47 9.21
CA ILE A 68 -7.28 -8.14 9.24
C ILE A 68 -8.31 -7.15 8.70
N GLY A 69 -8.56 -6.09 9.45
CA GLY A 69 -9.36 -4.96 9.00
C GLY A 69 -8.56 -4.05 8.10
N VAL A 70 -9.09 -3.74 6.92
CA VAL A 70 -8.42 -2.91 5.91
C VAL A 70 -9.32 -1.72 5.60
N ASP A 71 -8.75 -0.51 5.67
CA ASP A 71 -9.40 0.76 5.33
C ASP A 71 -8.54 1.50 4.30
N LEU A 72 -8.95 1.44 3.03
CA LEU A 72 -8.21 1.99 1.90
C LEU A 72 -8.98 3.13 1.26
N THR A 73 -8.32 4.26 1.08
CA THR A 73 -8.84 5.39 0.31
C THR A 73 -7.94 5.60 -0.90
N PHE A 74 -8.53 5.65 -2.09
CA PHE A 74 -7.78 5.81 -3.34
C PHE A 74 -7.91 7.25 -3.83
N GLN A 75 -6.79 7.86 -4.16
CA GLN A 75 -6.71 9.23 -4.67
C GLN A 75 -6.22 9.24 -6.12
N ASN A 76 -5.38 8.30 -6.51
CA ASN A 76 -4.84 8.21 -7.86
C ASN A 76 -4.74 6.76 -8.34
N MET A 77 -4.52 6.55 -9.64
CA MET A 77 -4.45 5.21 -10.22
C MET A 77 -3.33 4.31 -9.66
N LYS A 78 -2.25 4.89 -9.12
CA LYS A 78 -1.15 4.09 -8.53
C LYS A 78 -1.53 3.52 -7.17
N ASP A 79 -2.57 4.04 -6.51
CA ASP A 79 -3.01 3.55 -5.21
C ASP A 79 -3.60 2.14 -5.29
N PHE A 80 -4.04 1.72 -6.49
CA PHE A 80 -4.45 0.33 -6.77
C PHE A 80 -3.27 -0.64 -6.91
N SER A 81 -2.02 -0.16 -6.90
CA SER A 81 -0.85 -1.02 -6.96
C SER A 81 -0.67 -1.78 -5.65
N PRO A 82 -0.15 -3.02 -5.67
CA PRO A 82 0.13 -3.78 -4.46
C PRO A 82 1.10 -3.06 -3.50
N GLU A 83 2.02 -2.26 -4.05
CA GLU A 83 2.97 -1.48 -3.25
C GLU A 83 2.27 -0.39 -2.44
N ALA A 84 1.37 0.38 -3.08
CA ALA A 84 0.62 1.42 -2.39
C ALA A 84 -0.34 0.82 -1.35
N ILE A 85 -1.04 -0.26 -1.70
CA ILE A 85 -1.92 -0.98 -0.76
C ILE A 85 -1.13 -1.49 0.44
N ALA A 86 0.01 -2.15 0.21
CA ALA A 86 0.84 -2.68 1.29
C ALA A 86 1.43 -1.58 2.19
N LYS A 87 1.71 -0.37 1.66
CA LYS A 87 2.12 0.79 2.47
C LYS A 87 0.97 1.35 3.32
N SER A 88 -0.26 1.26 2.85
CA SER A 88 -1.45 1.76 3.56
C SER A 88 -1.93 0.83 4.67
N VAL A 89 -1.60 -0.46 4.61
CA VAL A 89 -1.94 -1.46 5.64
C VAL A 89 -0.76 -1.58 6.63
N PRO A 90 -0.90 -1.15 7.90
CA PRO A 90 0.22 -1.06 8.85
C PRO A 90 1.05 -2.34 8.97
N GLU A 91 0.38 -3.50 9.07
CA GLU A 91 1.02 -4.80 9.23
C GLU A 91 1.88 -5.17 8.00
N LEU A 92 1.43 -4.82 6.81
CA LEU A 92 2.17 -5.05 5.57
C LEU A 92 3.32 -4.04 5.39
N ASN A 93 3.11 -2.80 5.83
CA ASN A 93 4.14 -1.76 5.77
C ASN A 93 5.35 -2.13 6.63
N SER A 94 5.13 -2.65 7.85
CA SER A 94 6.23 -3.15 8.70
C SER A 94 7.03 -4.27 8.03
N LEU A 95 6.37 -5.16 7.27
CA LEU A 95 7.05 -6.20 6.50
C LEU A 95 7.84 -5.65 5.30
N LEU A 96 7.34 -4.59 4.66
CA LEU A 96 8.06 -3.87 3.62
C LEU A 96 9.32 -3.20 4.18
N GLU A 97 9.21 -2.51 5.31
CA GLU A 97 10.34 -1.88 6.00
C GLU A 97 11.40 -2.91 6.41
N LEU A 98 10.96 -4.05 6.96
CA LEU A 98 11.85 -5.17 7.28
C LEU A 98 12.56 -5.69 6.01
N ARG A 99 11.84 -5.86 4.90
CA ARG A 99 12.43 -6.27 3.63
C ARG A 99 13.45 -5.27 3.14
N GLU A 100 13.17 -3.97 3.22
CA GLU A 100 14.11 -2.91 2.82
C GLU A 100 15.39 -2.95 3.67
N ALA A 101 15.26 -3.12 4.99
CA ALA A 101 16.39 -3.27 5.90
C ALA A 101 17.24 -4.51 5.55
N LEU A 102 16.61 -5.64 5.25
CA LEU A 102 17.30 -6.87 4.84
C LEU A 102 18.00 -6.72 3.47
N VAL A 103 17.38 -6.02 2.52
CA VAL A 103 17.99 -5.72 1.22
C VAL A 103 19.20 -4.80 1.38
N ALA A 104 19.10 -3.77 2.23
CA ALA A 104 20.22 -2.90 2.55
C ALA A 104 21.38 -3.67 3.21
N LEU A 105 21.07 -4.63 4.09
CA LEU A 105 22.06 -5.48 4.74
C LEU A 105 22.75 -6.46 3.78
N LYS A 106 22.06 -6.93 2.74
CA LYS A 106 22.58 -7.89 1.75
C LYS A 106 23.84 -7.38 1.02
N GLY A 107 23.90 -6.10 0.68
CA GLY A 107 25.03 -5.50 -0.04
C GLY A 107 26.35 -5.57 0.73
N PRO A 108 26.43 -4.98 1.94
CA PRO A 108 27.61 -5.04 2.80
C PRO A 108 28.03 -6.47 3.19
N LEU A 109 27.07 -7.37 3.41
CA LEU A 109 27.38 -8.78 3.73
C LEU A 109 28.14 -9.50 2.62
N GLY A 110 27.83 -9.22 1.35
CA GLY A 110 28.51 -9.83 0.21
C GLY A 110 29.89 -9.25 -0.07
N ASN A 111 30.04 -7.94 0.12
CA ASN A 111 31.21 -7.20 -0.38
C ASN A 111 32.24 -6.85 0.70
N VAL A 112 31.89 -6.94 1.99
CA VAL A 112 32.77 -6.55 3.10
C VAL A 112 33.07 -7.75 4.02
N PRO A 113 34.18 -8.48 3.80
CA PRO A 113 34.54 -9.65 4.60
C PRO A 113 34.65 -9.37 6.11
N ALA A 114 35.07 -8.17 6.48
CA ALA A 114 35.16 -7.74 7.88
C ALA A 114 33.77 -7.64 8.54
N PHE A 115 32.77 -7.14 7.81
CA PHE A 115 31.39 -7.04 8.29
C PHE A 115 30.81 -8.43 8.53
N ARG A 116 31.00 -9.36 7.57
CA ARG A 116 30.59 -10.77 7.72
C ARG A 116 31.21 -11.44 8.94
N LYS A 117 32.52 -11.25 9.17
CA LYS A 117 33.21 -11.81 10.36
C LYS A 117 32.63 -11.25 11.66
N LYS A 118 32.28 -9.97 11.70
CA LYS A 118 31.76 -9.31 12.90
C LYS A 118 30.32 -9.72 13.21
N ILE A 119 29.46 -9.89 12.20
CA ILE A 119 28.13 -10.49 12.37
C ILE A 119 28.25 -11.93 12.90
N ALA A 120 29.16 -12.73 12.33
CA ALA A 120 29.39 -14.11 12.79
C ALA A 120 29.88 -14.17 14.25
N SER A 121 30.79 -13.27 14.68
CA SER A 121 31.25 -13.23 16.08
C SER A 121 30.15 -12.81 17.04
N VAL A 122 29.30 -11.86 16.62
CA VAL A 122 28.17 -11.39 17.42
C VAL A 122 27.11 -12.48 17.58
N LEU A 123 26.82 -13.27 16.54
CA LEU A 123 25.87 -14.38 16.62
C LEU A 123 26.35 -15.54 17.51
N GLN A 124 27.66 -15.67 17.71
CA GLN A 124 28.27 -16.65 18.61
C GLN A 124 28.25 -16.22 20.08
N ASP A 125 28.07 -14.93 20.35
CA ASP A 125 27.98 -14.36 21.68
C ASP A 125 26.50 -14.17 22.07
N GLU A 126 26.04 -14.98 23.02
CA GLU A 126 24.64 -15.01 23.44
C GLU A 126 24.18 -13.69 24.09
N GLU A 127 25.08 -12.98 24.78
CA GLU A 127 24.79 -11.69 25.43
C GLU A 127 24.73 -10.56 24.40
N ALA A 128 25.69 -10.53 23.47
CA ALA A 128 25.70 -9.56 22.38
C ALA A 128 24.52 -9.76 21.43
N ARG A 129 24.16 -11.02 21.13
CA ARG A 129 22.99 -11.36 20.33
C ARG A 129 21.71 -10.86 20.99
N LYS A 130 21.56 -11.07 22.30
CA LYS A 130 20.37 -10.62 23.04
C LYS A 130 20.23 -9.09 23.04
N LYS A 131 21.32 -8.36 23.34
CA LYS A 131 21.33 -6.89 23.29
C LYS A 131 20.96 -6.34 21.90
N LEU A 132 21.44 -6.97 20.83
CA LEU A 132 21.09 -6.55 19.47
C LEU A 132 19.65 -6.88 19.11
N LEU A 133 19.10 -8.01 19.57
CA LEU A 133 17.67 -8.31 19.37
C LEU A 133 16.78 -7.32 20.13
N ASP A 134 17.20 -6.92 21.33
CA ASP A 134 16.51 -5.89 22.13
C ASP A 134 16.58 -4.51 21.43
N GLU A 135 17.72 -4.13 20.85
CA GLU A 135 17.87 -2.87 20.09
C GLU A 135 17.11 -2.89 18.76
N LEU A 136 17.05 -4.04 18.08
CA LEU A 136 16.37 -4.19 16.78
C LEU A 136 14.85 -4.28 16.91
N SER A 137 14.31 -4.41 18.13
CA SER A 137 12.85 -4.40 18.39
C SER A 137 12.03 -5.35 17.51
N ILE A 138 12.58 -6.49 17.09
CA ILE A 138 11.84 -7.55 16.36
C ILE A 138 11.27 -8.57 17.38
N GLY A 139 10.75 -8.10 18.52
CA GLY A 139 10.40 -9.02 19.62
C GLY A 139 9.38 -8.56 20.65
N ASN A 140 8.78 -7.37 20.52
CA ASN A 140 7.82 -6.85 21.50
C ASN A 140 6.41 -6.56 20.96
N ASP A 141 6.07 -7.00 19.74
CA ASP A 141 4.68 -6.98 19.25
C ASP A 141 3.99 -8.35 19.46
N GLN A 142 4.22 -8.96 20.62
CA GLN A 142 3.27 -9.88 21.23
C GLN A 142 2.71 -9.13 22.45
N ASP A 143 1.39 -8.88 22.44
CA ASP A 143 0.57 -8.21 23.46
C ASP A 143 0.13 -6.77 23.11
N ALA A 144 -0.78 -6.65 22.12
CA ALA A 144 -1.92 -5.72 22.15
C ALA A 144 -3.00 -6.16 21.16
#